data_AF-A0A3D1BF57-F1
#
_entry.id   AF-A0A3D1BF57-F1
#
_cell.length_a   1.000
_cell.length_b   1.000
_cell.length_c   1.000
_cell.angle_alpha   90.00
_cell.angle_beta   90.00
_cell.angle_gamma   90.00
#
_symmetry.space_group_name_H-M   'P 1'
#
loop_
_entity.id
_entity.type
_entity.pdbx_description
1 polymer ?
#
loop_
_entity_poly.entity_id
_entity_poly.type
_entity_poly.pdbx_seq_one_letter_code
_entity_poly.pdbx_strand_id
1 'polypeptide(L)'
;MTAAPLRIGIVCYPTYGGSGVVATELGKALADQGHEVHFITYTQPVRLGSFHPRVFYHEVEVSKYPLFDYPPYELVLTSKMVEVATA
;
A
#
# COMPACT_ATOMS: atom_id res chain seq x y z
N MET A 1 -10.89 -24.14 8.97
CA MET A 1 -11.32 -22.94 9.71
C MET A 1 -10.62 -21.75 9.08
N THR A 2 -11.32 -20.93 8.30
CA THR A 2 -10.73 -19.67 7.80
C THR A 2 -10.74 -18.68 8.95
N ALA A 3 -9.60 -18.03 9.21
CA ALA A 3 -9.52 -16.97 10.21
C ALA A 3 -10.54 -15.86 9.88
N ALA A 4 -10.98 -15.12 10.90
CA ALA A 4 -11.87 -13.98 10.68
C ALA A 4 -11.24 -12.98 9.69
N PRO A 5 -12.04 -12.33 8.82
CA PRO A 5 -11.52 -11.34 7.89
C PRO A 5 -10.83 -10.21 8.65
N LEU A 6 -9.73 -9.71 8.08
CA LEU A 6 -8.87 -8.67 8.66
C LEU A 6 -8.74 -7.53 7.66
N ARG A 7 -8.43 -6.33 8.17
CA ARG A 7 -8.03 -5.16 7.38
C ARG A 7 -6.52 -5.02 7.49
N ILE A 8 -5.80 -5.15 6.37
CA ILE A 8 -4.35 -5.29 6.33
C ILE A 8 -3.74 -4.16 5.50
N GLY A 9 -2.91 -3.33 6.13
CA GLY A 9 -2.11 -2.32 5.44
C GLY A 9 -0.78 -2.89 4.94
N ILE A 10 -0.42 -2.65 3.68
CA ILE A 10 0.87 -3.02 3.09
C ILE A 10 1.59 -1.77 2.59
N VAL A 11 2.74 -1.49 3.19
CA VAL A 11 3.69 -0.47 2.74
C VAL A 11 4.87 -1.20 2.11
N CYS A 12 5.18 -0.88 0.86
CA CYS A 12 6.34 -1.44 0.15
C CYS A 12 6.88 -0.46 -0.88
N TYR A 13 8.00 -0.80 -1.51
CA TYR A 13 8.41 -0.12 -2.73
C TYR A 13 7.63 -0.72 -3.91
N PRO A 14 6.76 0.06 -4.59
CA PRO A 14 5.83 -0.46 -5.60
C PRO A 14 6.49 -0.77 -6.96
N THR A 15 7.77 -0.42 -7.13
CA THR A 15 8.49 -0.44 -8.40
C THR A 15 9.28 -1.74 -8.62
N TYR A 16 10.43 -1.68 -9.30
CA TYR A 16 11.20 -2.84 -9.74
C TYR A 16 12.05 -3.41 -8.61
N GLY A 17 11.76 -4.66 -8.22
CA GLY A 17 12.52 -5.40 -7.24
C GLY A 17 11.78 -6.63 -6.74
N GLY A 18 12.50 -7.59 -6.14
CA GLY A 18 11.91 -8.82 -5.62
C GLY A 18 10.94 -8.59 -4.46
N SER A 19 11.23 -7.63 -3.58
CA SER A 19 10.43 -7.35 -2.38
C SER A 19 9.06 -6.74 -2.71
N GLY A 20 8.99 -5.77 -3.62
CA GLY A 20 7.72 -5.15 -4.06
C GLY A 20 6.80 -6.16 -4.75
N VAL A 21 7.40 -7.03 -5.57
CA VAL A 21 6.75 -8.19 -6.18
C VAL A 21 6.14 -9.12 -5.12
N VAL A 22 6.93 -9.53 -4.12
CA VAL A 22 6.45 -10.43 -3.06
C VAL A 22 5.32 -9.77 -2.26
N ALA A 23 5.47 -8.50 -1.89
CA ALA A 23 4.45 -7.76 -1.16
C ALA A 23 3.12 -7.68 -1.93
N THR A 24 3.19 -7.49 -3.26
CA THR A 24 2.00 -7.39 -4.11
C THR A 24 1.28 -8.72 -4.24
N GLU A 25 2.01 -9.83 -4.48
CA GLU A 25 1.37 -11.16 -4.55
C GLU A 25 0.84 -11.62 -3.19
N LEU A 26 1.54 -11.31 -2.11
CA LEU A 26 1.05 -11.58 -0.76
C LEU A 26 -0.27 -10.87 -0.52
N GLY A 27 -0.37 -9.58 -0.85
CA GLY A 27 -1.61 -8.83 -0.72
C GLY A 27 -2.76 -9.40 -1.56
N LYS A 28 -2.49 -9.82 -2.80
CA LYS A 28 -3.49 -10.49 -3.64
C LYS A 28 -3.97 -11.81 -3.02
N ALA A 29 -3.05 -12.65 -2.58
CA ALA A 29 -3.39 -13.92 -1.94
C ALA A 29 -4.20 -13.73 -0.65
N LEU A 30 -3.89 -12.72 0.16
CA LEU A 30 -4.67 -12.36 1.35
C LEU A 30 -6.08 -11.88 0.97
N ALA A 31 -6.21 -11.10 -0.11
CA ALA A 31 -7.51 -10.63 -0.59
C ALA A 31 -8.39 -11.77 -1.15
N ASP A 32 -7.77 -12.74 -1.82
CA ASP A 32 -8.42 -13.99 -2.28
C ASP A 32 -8.91 -14.83 -1.09
N GLN A 33 -8.19 -14.80 0.03
CA GLN A 33 -8.58 -15.45 1.30
C GLN A 33 -9.68 -14.71 2.06
N GLY A 34 -10.14 -13.55 1.57
CA GLY A 34 -11.26 -12.80 2.15
C GLY A 34 -10.84 -11.62 3.03
N HIS A 35 -9.56 -11.28 3.12
CA HIS A 35 -9.10 -10.09 3.84
C HIS A 35 -9.25 -8.83 2.99
N GLU A 36 -9.41 -7.67 3.63
CA GLU A 36 -9.30 -6.37 2.98
C GLU A 36 -7.85 -5.92 3.00
N VAL A 37 -7.29 -5.61 1.83
CA VAL A 37 -5.89 -5.26 1.68
C VAL A 37 -5.77 -3.84 1.16
N HIS A 38 -5.01 -3.01 1.87
CA HIS A 38 -4.79 -1.61 1.57
C HIS A 38 -3.30 -1.39 1.27
N PHE A 39 -2.96 -1.19 -0.01
CA PHE A 39 -1.61 -0.80 -0.41
C PHE A 39 -1.44 0.71 -0.19
N ILE A 40 -0.39 1.10 0.53
CA ILE A 40 -0.08 2.50 0.87
C ILE A 40 1.31 2.81 0.34
N THR A 41 1.37 3.41 -0.85
CA THR A 41 2.61 3.57 -1.63
C THR A 41 2.54 4.81 -2.52
N TYR A 42 3.68 5.33 -2.97
CA TYR A 42 3.73 6.54 -3.81
C TYR A 42 3.32 6.33 -5.28
N THR A 43 3.09 5.09 -5.71
CA THR A 43 2.52 4.76 -7.02
C THR A 43 1.92 3.37 -6.94
N GLN A 44 1.03 3.01 -7.86
CA GLN A 44 0.39 1.70 -7.86
C GLN A 44 1.46 0.58 -8.02
N PRO A 45 1.42 -0.49 -7.20
CA PRO A 45 2.32 -1.63 -7.38
C PRO A 45 2.21 -2.21 -8.79
N VAL A 46 3.34 -2.39 -9.47
CA VAL A 46 3.39 -2.78 -10.89
C VAL A 46 2.65 -4.10 -11.18
N ARG A 47 2.54 -4.99 -10.18
CA ARG A 47 1.88 -6.30 -10.31
C ARG A 47 0.47 -6.38 -9.75
N LEU A 48 -0.13 -5.24 -9.37
CA LEU A 48 -1.48 -5.23 -8.80
C LEU A 48 -2.49 -5.78 -9.83
N GLY A 49 -2.27 -5.49 -11.11
CA GLY A 49 -3.05 -6.05 -12.21
C GLY A 49 -4.46 -5.48 -12.27
N SER A 50 -5.43 -6.36 -12.57
CA SER A 50 -6.85 -6.00 -12.68
C SER A 50 -7.51 -5.73 -11.33
N PHE A 51 -8.67 -5.09 -11.37
CA PHE A 51 -9.50 -4.83 -10.20
C PHE A 51 -9.76 -6.10 -9.36
N HIS A 52 -9.66 -5.97 -8.03
CA HIS A 52 -10.09 -6.97 -7.06
C HIS A 52 -10.93 -6.25 -5.98
N PRO A 53 -12.13 -6.75 -5.63
CA PRO A 53 -13.10 -6.02 -4.79
C PRO A 53 -12.66 -5.77 -3.35
N ARG A 54 -11.64 -6.50 -2.87
CA ARG A 54 -11.05 -6.35 -1.53
C ARG A 54 -9.65 -5.75 -1.52
N VAL A 55 -9.20 -5.22 -2.66
CA VAL A 55 -7.89 -4.56 -2.77
C VAL A 55 -8.10 -3.08 -3.00
N PHE A 56 -7.46 -2.28 -2.16
CA PHE A 56 -7.51 -0.82 -2.18
C PHE A 56 -6.10 -0.27 -2.34
N TYR A 57 -5.99 0.87 -3.00
CA TYR A 57 -4.74 1.59 -3.19
C TYR A 57 -4.90 3.01 -2.65
N HIS A 58 -3.92 3.43 -1.87
CA HIS A 58 -3.83 4.76 -1.27
C HIS A 58 -2.50 5.38 -1.67
N GLU A 59 -2.56 6.43 -2.48
CA GLU A 59 -1.38 7.13 -2.96
C GLU A 59 -0.77 8.00 -1.86
N VAL A 60 0.56 7.90 -1.73
CA VAL A 60 1.35 8.80 -0.89
C VAL A 60 1.98 9.85 -1.78
N GLU A 61 1.36 11.02 -1.86
CA GLU A 61 1.85 12.14 -2.65
C GLU A 61 3.00 12.85 -1.96
N VAL A 62 4.12 13.03 -2.67
CA VAL A 62 5.28 13.77 -2.17
C VAL A 62 5.47 15.03 -2.99
N SER A 63 5.12 16.17 -2.39
CA SER A 63 5.35 17.47 -3.01
C SER A 63 6.83 17.86 -2.94
N LYS A 64 7.41 18.20 -4.10
CA LYS A 64 8.73 18.83 -4.16
C LYS A 64 8.60 20.29 -3.77
N TYR A 65 9.15 20.67 -2.62
CA TYR A 65 9.09 22.03 -2.12
C TYR A 65 10.52 22.57 -1.93
N PRO A 66 10.86 23.78 -2.43
CA PRO A 66 12.25 24.29 -2.41
C PRO A 66 12.88 24.43 -1.02
N LEU A 67 12.09 24.44 0.05
CA LEU A 67 12.58 24.48 1.42
C LEU A 67 13.26 23.17 1.85
N PHE A 68 12.88 22.04 1.26
CA PHE A 68 13.36 20.72 1.68
C PHE A 68 14.42 20.19 0.71
N ASP A 69 15.64 20.03 1.22
CA ASP A 69 16.73 19.36 0.49
C ASP A 69 16.37 17.89 0.18
N TYR A 70 15.61 17.24 1.08
CA TYR A 70 15.08 15.90 0.92
C TYR A 70 13.57 15.91 1.19
N PRO A 71 12.73 15.47 0.23
CA PRO A 71 11.29 15.44 0.45
C PRO A 71 10.94 14.54 1.66
N PRO A 72 10.06 14.98 2.57
CA PRO A 72 9.77 14.27 3.82
C PRO A 72 8.79 13.10 3.58
N TYR A 73 9.21 12.11 2.80
CA TYR A 73 8.35 10.98 2.40
C TYR A 73 7.77 10.24 3.61
N GLU A 74 8.60 9.97 4.63
CA GLU A 74 8.21 9.24 5.83
C GLU A 74 7.12 9.96 6.63
N LEU A 75 7.15 11.29 6.65
CA LEU A 75 6.14 12.09 7.34
C LEU A 75 4.79 11.95 6.63
N VAL A 76 4.76 12.12 5.30
CA VAL A 76 3.52 12.04 4.53
C VAL A 76 2.99 10.60 4.48
N LEU A 77 3.88 9.61 4.37
CA LEU A 77 3.55 8.19 4.49
C LEU A 77 2.90 7.88 5.83
N THR A 78 3.48 8.35 6.93
CA THR A 78 2.94 8.12 8.28
C THR A 78 1.55 8.74 8.42
N SER A 79 1.36 9.97 7.95
CA SER A 79 0.04 10.61 7.94
C SER A 79 -0.98 9.81 7.13
N LYS A 80 -0.61 9.32 5.94
CA LYS A 80 -1.49 8.47 5.11
C LYS A 80 -1.81 7.14 5.78
N MET A 81 -0.84 6.52 6.46
CA MET A 81 -1.06 5.29 7.23
C MET A 81 -2.07 5.50 8.36
N VAL A 82 -1.98 6.61 9.09
CA VAL A 82 -2.93 6.95 10.16
C VAL A 82 -4.32 7.19 9.57
N GLU A 83 -4.43 7.98 8.50
CA GLU A 83 -5.69 8.23 7.79
C GLU A 83 -6.38 6.91 7.41
N VAL A 84 -5.66 6.00 6.75
CA VAL A 84 -6.18 4.70 6.32
C VAL A 84 -6.55 3.80 7.51
N ALA A 85 -5.76 3.82 8.59
CA ALA A 85 -6.02 3.00 9.77
C ALA A 85 -7.26 3.46 10.56
N THR A 86 -7.64 4.74 10.44
CA THR A 86 -8.78 5.33 11.18
C THR A 86 -10.05 5.49 10.34
N ALA A 87 -10.00 5.19 9.05
CA ALA A 87 -11.16 5.22 8.14
C ALA A 87 -12.03 3.96 8.27
#